data_AF-A0A4V3W974-F1
#
_entry.id   AF-A0A4V3W974-F1
#
_cell.length_a   1.000
_cell.length_b   1.000
_cell.length_c   1.000
_cell.angle_alpha   90.00
_cell.angle_beta   90.00
_cell.angle_gamma   90.00
#
_symmetry.space_group_name_H-M   'P 1'
#
loop_
_entity.id
_entity.type
_entity.pdbx_description
1 polymer ?
#
loop_
_entity_poly.entity_id
_entity_poly.type
_entity_poly.pdbx_seq_one_letter_code
_entity_poly.pdbx_strand_id
1 'polypeptide(L)' 'MKNKPAPPIESPCTGICTIEPQTALCLGCGRSLAQIAAWSSYAPATRRAIMATLQAAQAPSAFERTRS' A
#
# COMPACT_ATOMS: atom_id res chain seq x y z
N MET A 1 3.17 -16.33 -25.81
CA MET A 1 2.67 -16.35 -24.41
C MET A 1 1.90 -15.06 -24.20
N LYS A 2 0.57 -15.09 -24.31
CA LYS A 2 -0.26 -13.88 -24.18
C LYS A 2 -0.50 -13.65 -22.70
N ASN A 3 0.35 -12.85 -22.06
CA ASN A 3 0.15 -12.44 -20.67
C ASN A 3 -1.09 -11.53 -20.63
N LYS A 4 -2.25 -12.12 -20.35
CA LYS A 4 -3.49 -11.35 -20.19
C LYS A 4 -3.31 -10.52 -18.92
N PRO A 5 -3.29 -9.18 -18.99
CA PRO A 5 -3.21 -8.38 -17.77
C PRO A 5 -4.43 -8.73 -16.92
N ALA A 6 -4.16 -9.12 -15.67
CA ALA A 6 -5.22 -9.33 -14.70
C ALA A 6 -6.04 -8.03 -14.58
N PRO A 7 -7.36 -8.12 -14.33
CA PRO A 7 -8.17 -6.93 -14.09
C PRO A 7 -7.53 -6.07 -12.99
N PRO A 8 -7.63 -4.73 -13.08
CA PRO A 8 -6.93 -3.83 -12.19
C PRO A 8 -7.31 -4.13 -10.74
N ILE A 9 -6.34 -4.63 -9.97
CA ILE A 9 -6.47 -4.86 -8.55
C ILE A 9 -6.31 -3.51 -7.87
N GLU A 10 -7.33 -3.06 -7.14
CA GLU A 10 -7.23 -1.86 -6.31
C GLU A 10 -6.00 -1.98 -5.39
N SER A 11 -5.12 -0.99 -5.43
CA SER A 11 -3.88 -1.01 -4.68
C SER A 11 -3.64 0.35 -4.01
N PRO A 12 -3.23 0.37 -2.73
CA PRO A 12 -2.93 1.62 -2.02
C PRO A 12 -1.53 2.16 -2.35
N CYS A 13 -0.90 1.72 -3.44
CA CYS A 13 0.48 2.07 -3.76
C CYS A 13 0.56 3.49 -4.32
N THR A 14 1.41 4.32 -3.72
CA THR A 14 1.69 5.69 -4.17
C THR A 14 2.90 5.79 -5.10
N GLY A 15 3.49 4.65 -5.48
CA GLY A 15 4.72 4.58 -6.29
C GLY A 15 6.01 4.79 -5.50
N ILE A 16 5.92 5.05 -4.19
CA ILE A 16 7.08 5.15 -3.29
C ILE A 16 7.29 3.79 -2.64
N CYS A 17 8.49 3.21 -2.78
CA CYS A 17 8.87 1.92 -2.22
C CYS A 17 10.09 2.08 -1.28
N THR A 18 9.85 2.66 -0.10
CA THR A 18 10.87 2.86 0.92
C THR A 18 10.34 2.36 2.25
N ILE A 19 11.06 1.47 2.92
CA ILE A 19 10.65 0.88 4.21
C ILE A 19 11.29 1.66 5.35
N GLU A 20 10.46 2.10 6.30
CA GLU A 20 10.88 2.68 7.57
C GLU A 20 11.48 1.58 8.47
N PRO A 21 12.78 1.62 8.81
CA PRO A 21 13.42 0.56 9.60
C PRO A 21 12.83 0.39 11.01
N GLN A 22 12.25 1.44 11.60
CA GLN A 22 11.70 1.38 12.94
C GLN A 22 10.33 0.68 13.01
N THR A 23 9.49 0.89 12.00
CA THR A 23 8.11 0.35 11.97
C THR A 23 7.95 -0.81 10.99
N ALA A 24 8.95 -1.07 10.15
CA ALA A 24 8.91 -2.02 9.04
C ALA A 24 7.74 -1.78 8.07
N LEU A 25 7.31 -0.52 7.93
CA LEU A 25 6.24 -0.09 7.02
C LEU A 25 6.79 0.69 5.84
N CYS A 26 6.13 0.56 4.69
CA CYS A 26 6.39 1.39 3.53
C CYS A 26 5.94 2.83 3.80
N LEU A 27 6.83 3.80 3.60
CA LEU A 27 6.56 5.22 3.74
C LEU A 27 5.53 5.75 2.74
N GLY A 28 5.40 5.08 1.59
CA GLY A 28 4.44 5.46 0.55
C GLY A 28 3.01 5.04 0.86
N CYS A 29 2.80 3.75 1.11
CA CYS A 29 1.47 3.16 1.29
C CYS A 29 1.15 2.74 2.74
N GLY A 30 2.08 2.91 3.67
CA GLY A 30 1.90 2.58 5.09
C GLY A 30 1.73 1.09 5.38
N ARG A 31 2.24 0.20 4.52
CA ARG A 31 2.09 -1.27 4.62
C ARG A 31 3.42 -1.99 4.77
N SER A 32 3.41 -3.10 5.49
CA SER A 32 4.60 -3.94 5.62
C SER A 32 4.89 -4.71 4.33
N LEU A 33 6.14 -5.12 4.16
CA LEU A 33 6.56 -5.94 3.00
C LEU A 33 5.74 -7.23 2.88
N ALA A 34 5.39 -7.86 4.01
CA ALA A 34 4.57 -9.07 4.02
C ALA A 34 3.16 -8.82 3.44
N GLN A 35 2.55 -7.69 3.79
CA GLN A 35 1.23 -7.32 3.25
C GLN A 35 1.29 -6.97 1.77
N ILE A 36 2.37 -6.31 1.32
CA ILE A 36 2.59 -5.97 -0.08
C ILE A 36 2.79 -7.25 -0.90
N ALA A 37 3.61 -8.19 -0.42
CA ALA A 37 3.86 -9.47 -1.08
C ALA A 37 2.61 -10.35 -1.18
N ALA A 38 1.77 -10.34 -0.14
CA ALA A 38 0.52 -11.10 -0.11
C ALA A 38 -0.66 -10.39 -0.80
N TRP A 39 -0.48 -9.16 -1.30
CA TRP A 39 -1.59 -8.33 -1.79
C TRP A 39 -2.38 -8.99 -2.92
N SER A 40 -1.68 -9.57 -3.89
CA SER A 40 -2.27 -10.30 -5.02
C SER A 40 -3.00 -11.57 -4.59
N SER A 41 -2.67 -12.13 -3.43
CA SER A 41 -3.30 -13.33 -2.86
C SER A 41 -4.48 -13.00 -1.94
N TYR A 42 -4.62 -11.77 -1.46
CA TYR A 42 -5.74 -11.39 -0.61
C TYR A 42 -7.08 -11.39 -1.33
N ALA A 43 -8.13 -11.81 -0.62
CA ALA A 43 -9.50 -11.70 -1.11
C ALA A 43 -9.90 -10.20 -1.26
N PRO A 44 -10.80 -9.87 -2.20
CA PRO A 44 -11.26 -8.50 -2.40
C PRO A 44 -11.85 -7.86 -1.13
N ALA A 45 -12.52 -8.64 -0.28
CA ALA A 45 -13.04 -8.16 1.00
C ALA A 45 -11.92 -7.74 1.97
N THR A 46 -10.84 -8.53 2.04
CA THR A 46 -9.66 -8.22 2.86
C THR A 46 -8.95 -6.97 2.34
N ARG A 47 -8.77 -6.84 1.02
CA ARG A 47 -8.19 -5.64 0.41
C ARG A 47 -9.01 -4.39 0.74
N ARG A 48 -10.34 -4.46 0.64
CA ARG A 48 -11.24 -3.36 1.02
C ARG A 48 -11.15 -3.00 2.50
N ALA A 49 -11.10 -4.00 3.39
CA ALA A 49 -10.87 -3.76 4.82
C ALA A 49 -9.53 -3.06 5.06
N ILE A 50 -8.45 -3.50 4.40
CA ILE A 50 -7.13 -2.87 4.51
C ILE A 50 -7.18 -1.42 3.99
N MET A 51 -7.82 -1.17 2.85
CA MET A 51 -8.00 0.19 2.33
C MET A 51 -8.85 1.08 3.26
N ALA A 52 -9.88 0.51 3.90
CA ALA A 52 -10.69 1.23 4.88
C ALA A 52 -9.89 1.61 6.14
N THR A 53 -8.95 0.75 6.58
CA THR A 53 -8.03 1.11 7.68
C THR A 53 -7.11 2.27 7.32
N LEU A 54 -6.77 2.45 6.04
CA LEU A 54 -5.99 3.61 5.59
C LEU A 54 -6.81 4.88 5.78
N GLN A 55 -8.07 4.90 5.32
CA GLN A 55 -8.93 6.07 5.44
C GLN A 55 -9.12 6.53 6.90
N ALA A 56 -9.18 5.59 7.85
CA ALA A 56 -9.25 5.90 9.27
C ALA A 56 -7.91 6.39 9.87
N ALA A 57 -6.78 6.03 9.24
CA ALA A 57 -5.44 6.48 9.62
C ALA A 57 -4.96 7.71 8.84
N GLN A 58 -5.69 8.16 7.80
CA GLN A 58 -5.42 9.40 7.07
C GLN A 58 -5.82 10.63 7.90
N ALA A 59 -5.12 10.85 9.01
CA ALA A 59 -4.49 12.16 9.14
C ALA A 59 -3.46 12.21 7.99
N PRO A 60 -3.41 13.29 7.20
CA PRO A 60 -2.49 13.37 6.06
C PRO A 60 -1.10 12.96 6.53
N SER A 61 -0.52 11.93 5.92
CA SER A 61 0.87 11.60 6.16
C SER A 61 1.64 12.87 5.82
N ALA A 62 2.24 13.48 6.84
CA ALA A 62 3.03 14.69 6.75
C ALA A 62 4.37 14.42 6.02
N PHE A 63 4.34 13.61 4.95
CA PHE A 63 5.41 13.43 3.99
C PHE A 63 5.39 14.55 2.93
N GLU A 64 4.97 15.75 3.32
CA GLU A 64 5.00 16.96 2.50
C GLU A 64 5.78 18.06 3.24
N ARG A 65 6.91 17.67 3.87
CA ARG A 65 7.74 18.60 4.65
C ARG A 65 9.23 18.60 4.29
N THR A 66 9.63 18.00 3.17
CA THR A 66 11.00 18.10 2.64
C THR A 66 11.02 18.00 1.11
N ARG A 67 10.41 18.98 0.44
CA ARG A 67 10.76 19.30 -0.94
C ARG A 67 11.22 20.76 -0.97
N SER A 68 12.52 20.96 -0.69
CA SER A 68 13.26 22.21 -0.91
C SER A 68 14.42 21.91 -1.85
#